data_AF-A0A5C6X8I5-F1
#
_entry.id   AF-A0A5C6X8I5-F1
#
_cell.length_a   1.000
_cell.length_b   1.000
_cell.length_c   1.000
_cell.angle_alpha   90.00
_cell.angle_beta   90.00
_cell.angle_gamma   90.00
#
_symmetry.space_group_name_H-M   'P 1'
#
loop_
_entity.id
_entity.type
_entity.pdbx_description
1 polymer ?
#
loop_
_entity_poly.entity_id
_entity_poly.type
_entity_poly.pdbx_seq_one_letter_code
_entity_poly.pdbx_strand_id
1 'polypeptide(L)'
;MENLIEKSAEQIKDRIQFWFLKYFNKTKTDFNGSEIFTLFELLNAELRAELKKRLNLYPNEIPVLVLKISKSEFIINTTKKFVRIDSDSTEIIDYAEFEWHNGYKSFVVDKEKK
;
A
#
# COMPACT_ATOMS: atom_id res chain seq x y z
N MET A 1 -19.79 9.74 -21.36
CA MET A 1 -18.59 9.03 -20.88
C MET A 1 -17.89 9.98 -19.93
N GLU A 2 -17.99 9.73 -18.62
CA GLU A 2 -17.14 10.44 -17.66
C GLU A 2 -15.68 10.08 -17.96
N ASN A 3 -14.82 11.08 -18.13
CA ASN A 3 -13.38 10.87 -18.23
C ASN A 3 -12.93 10.30 -16.88
N LEU A 4 -12.75 8.98 -16.80
CA LEU A 4 -12.15 8.33 -15.64
C LEU A 4 -10.72 8.85 -15.54
N ILE A 5 -10.48 9.79 -14.63
CA ILE A 5 -9.12 10.23 -14.28
C ILE A 5 -8.51 9.09 -13.48
N GLU A 6 -7.81 8.19 -14.17
CA GLU A 6 -7.00 7.16 -13.51
C GLU A 6 -5.83 7.81 -12.79
N LYS A 7 -5.67 7.48 -11.51
CA LYS A 7 -4.54 7.95 -10.71
C LYS A 7 -3.28 7.21 -11.15
N SER A 8 -2.15 7.92 -11.22
CA SER A 8 -0.86 7.27 -11.41
C SER A 8 -0.47 6.41 -10.20
N ALA A 9 0.46 5.46 -10.38
CA ALA A 9 0.96 4.63 -9.30
C ALA A 9 1.54 5.47 -8.15
N GLU A 10 2.22 6.56 -8.48
CA GLU A 10 2.81 7.53 -7.55
C GLU A 10 1.72 8.24 -6.74
N GLN A 11 0.63 8.68 -7.39
CA GLN A 11 -0.50 9.29 -6.69
C GLN A 11 -1.20 8.29 -5.75
N ILE A 12 -1.27 7.01 -6.13
CA ILE A 12 -1.81 5.94 -5.27
C ILE A 12 -0.87 5.68 -4.09
N LYS A 13 0.44 5.56 -4.35
CA LYS A 13 1.49 5.40 -3.33
C LYS A 13 1.40 6.52 -2.30
N ASP A 14 1.41 7.77 -2.76
CA ASP A 14 1.37 8.95 -1.88
C ASP A 14 0.10 8.96 -1.03
N ARG A 15 -1.03 8.54 -1.60
CA ARG A 15 -2.30 8.42 -0.86
C ARG A 15 -2.24 7.36 0.23
N ILE A 16 -1.71 6.18 -0.08
CA ILE A 16 -1.54 5.08 0.87
C ILE A 16 -0.59 5.49 2.01
N GLN A 17 0.55 6.08 1.67
CA GLN A 17 1.52 6.59 2.65
C GLN A 17 0.88 7.67 3.53
N PHE A 18 0.11 8.59 2.95
CA PHE A 18 -0.60 9.62 3.70
C PHE A 18 -1.57 9.01 4.72
N TRP A 19 -2.37 8.01 4.33
CA TRP A 19 -3.29 7.34 5.25
C TRP A 19 -2.57 6.62 6.38
N PHE A 20 -1.48 5.92 6.06
CA PHE A 20 -0.63 5.24 7.04
C PHE A 20 -0.06 6.24 8.07
N LEU A 21 0.57 7.31 7.61
CA LEU A 21 1.15 8.34 8.47
C LEU A 21 0.09 9.03 9.34
N LYS A 22 -1.06 9.36 8.75
CA LYS A 22 -2.18 9.98 9.46
C LYS A 22 -2.77 9.06 10.53
N TYR A 23 -2.90 7.75 10.25
CA TYR A 23 -3.40 6.78 11.22
C TYR A 23 -2.54 6.74 12.49
N PHE A 24 -1.22 6.79 12.34
CA PHE A 24 -0.29 6.81 13.48
C PHE A 24 -0.06 8.21 14.07
N ASN A 25 -0.61 9.26 13.45
CA ASN A 25 -0.30 10.66 13.77
C ASN A 25 1.23 10.92 13.80
N LYS A 26 1.94 10.41 12.78
CA LYS A 26 3.40 10.45 12.65
C LYS A 26 3.82 10.96 11.29
N THR A 27 5.08 11.37 11.19
CA THR A 27 5.77 11.71 9.95
C THR A 27 6.68 10.58 9.52
N LYS A 28 7.17 10.61 8.27
CA LYS A 28 8.06 9.57 7.74
C LYS A 28 9.36 9.43 8.54
N THR A 29 9.84 10.49 9.18
CA THR A 29 11.07 10.48 10.00
C THR A 29 10.90 9.73 11.33
N ASP A 30 9.67 9.45 11.74
CA ASP A 30 9.37 8.69 12.95
C ASP A 30 9.44 7.16 12.74
N PHE A 31 9.77 6.73 11.52
CA PHE A 31 9.91 5.33 11.13
C PHE A 31 11.35 5.04 10.69
N ASN A 32 11.85 3.88 11.05
CA ASN A 32 13.20 3.43 10.67
C ASN A 32 13.21 2.10 9.90
N GLY A 33 12.04 1.49 9.67
CA GLY A 33 11.90 0.25 8.90
C GLY A 33 12.03 -1.02 9.75
N SER A 34 12.29 -0.91 11.06
CA SER A 34 12.33 -2.05 11.98
C SER A 34 10.98 -2.35 12.62
N GLU A 35 9.99 -1.45 12.46
CA GLU A 35 8.66 -1.63 13.02
C GLU A 35 7.94 -2.82 12.39
N ILE A 36 7.00 -3.42 13.14
CA ILE A 36 6.13 -4.50 12.65
C ILE A 36 5.36 -4.07 11.40
N PHE A 37 4.89 -2.82 11.36
CA PHE A 37 4.18 -2.25 10.22
C PHE A 37 4.86 -0.95 9.81
N THR A 38 5.42 -0.91 8.61
CA THR A 38 6.29 0.19 8.16
C THR A 38 6.22 0.41 6.65
N LEU A 39 6.94 1.44 6.18
CA LEU A 39 7.06 1.75 4.76
C LEU A 39 8.03 0.79 4.09
N PHE A 40 7.65 0.20 2.95
CA PHE A 40 8.46 -0.79 2.23
C PHE A 40 9.85 -0.25 1.84
N GLU A 41 9.94 1.05 1.53
CA GLU A 41 11.20 1.68 1.16
C GLU A 41 12.21 1.79 2.32
N LEU A 42 11.74 1.76 3.57
CA LEU A 42 12.57 1.85 4.78
C LEU A 42 13.13 0.50 5.23
N LEU A 43 12.66 -0.61 4.64
CA LEU A 43 13.27 -1.91 4.89
C LEU A 43 14.77 -1.89 4.52
N ASN A 44 15.54 -2.70 5.25
CA ASN A 44 16.93 -2.93 4.91
C ASN A 44 17.05 -3.44 3.45
N ALA A 45 18.17 -3.13 2.80
CA ALA A 45 18.33 -3.35 1.36
C ALA A 45 18.23 -4.83 0.96
N GLU A 46 18.73 -5.73 1.81
CA GLU A 46 18.75 -7.18 1.57
C GLU A 46 17.34 -7.77 1.60
N LEU A 47 16.58 -7.52 2.67
CA LEU A 47 15.19 -7.95 2.82
C LEU A 47 14.32 -7.34 1.72
N ARG A 48 14.54 -6.07 1.38
CA ARG A 48 13.80 -5.42 0.29
C ARG A 48 14.05 -6.10 -1.05
N ALA A 49 15.30 -6.50 -1.33
CA ALA A 49 15.65 -7.22 -2.56
C ALA A 49 15.07 -8.64 -2.58
N GLU A 50 15.09 -9.34 -1.44
CA GLU A 50 14.47 -10.66 -1.29
C GLU A 50 12.96 -10.61 -1.56
N LEU A 51 12.24 -9.71 -0.89
CA LEU A 51 10.80 -9.57 -1.05
C LEU A 51 10.43 -9.17 -2.49
N LYS A 52 11.20 -8.25 -3.11
CA LYS A 52 10.98 -7.85 -4.51
C LYS A 52 11.05 -9.02 -5.50
N LYS A 53 11.92 -10.00 -5.28
CA LYS A 53 12.00 -11.19 -6.14
C LYS A 53 10.72 -12.03 -6.09
N ARG A 54 10.05 -12.05 -4.94
CA ARG A 54 8.84 -12.86 -4.71
C ARG A 54 7.53 -12.14 -5.06
N LEU A 55 7.55 -10.81 -5.12
CA LEU A 55 6.36 -9.98 -5.35
C LEU A 55 5.78 -10.05 -6.77
N ASN A 56 6.58 -10.42 -7.78
CA ASN A 56 6.18 -10.46 -9.20
C ASN A 56 5.37 -9.20 -9.60
N LEU A 57 6.02 -8.03 -9.53
CA LEU A 57 5.39 -6.73 -9.73
C LEU A 57 5.20 -6.41 -11.21
N TYR A 58 4.09 -5.77 -11.55
CA TYR A 58 3.93 -5.16 -12.88
C TYR A 58 4.87 -3.97 -13.06
N PRO A 59 5.20 -3.56 -14.31
CA PRO A 59 6.16 -2.49 -14.59
C PRO A 59 5.91 -1.14 -13.88
N ASN A 60 4.65 -0.84 -13.53
CA ASN A 60 4.24 0.39 -12.85
C ASN A 60 3.62 0.13 -11.47
N GLU A 61 3.88 -1.03 -10.88
CA GLU A 61 3.37 -1.37 -9.56
C GLU A 61 4.42 -1.08 -8.48
N ILE A 62 4.01 -0.36 -7.44
CA ILE A 62 4.92 0.12 -6.41
C ILE A 62 4.55 -0.54 -5.08
N PRO A 63 5.47 -1.28 -4.45
CA PRO A 63 5.32 -1.71 -3.07
C PRO A 63 5.38 -0.50 -2.13
N VAL A 64 4.39 -0.36 -1.24
CA VAL A 64 4.20 0.83 -0.42
C VAL A 64 4.40 0.52 1.06
N LEU A 65 3.65 -0.44 1.60
CA LEU A 65 3.67 -0.81 3.01
C LEU A 65 4.05 -2.28 3.18
N VAL A 66 4.60 -2.60 4.35
CA VAL A 66 4.92 -3.97 4.74
C VAL A 66 4.54 -4.19 6.19
N LEU A 67 3.78 -5.27 6.41
CA LEU A 67 3.45 -5.81 7.72
C LEU A 67 4.24 -7.10 7.91
N LYS A 68 5.07 -7.15 8.93
CA LYS A 68 5.82 -8.34 9.33
C LYS A 68 4.98 -9.17 10.30
N ILE A 69 4.58 -10.36 9.88
CA ILE A 69 3.82 -11.30 10.73
C ILE A 69 4.79 -12.15 11.55
N SER A 70 5.87 -12.63 10.93
CA SER A 70 6.91 -13.42 11.57
C SER A 70 8.29 -13.15 10.95
N LYS A 71 9.30 -14.00 11.21
CA LYS A 71 10.60 -13.89 10.54
C LYS A 71 10.54 -14.22 9.05
N SER A 72 9.62 -15.09 8.65
CA SER A 72 9.49 -15.61 7.29
C SER A 72 8.14 -15.28 6.65
N GLU A 73 7.30 -14.50 7.33
CA GLU A 73 5.96 -14.16 6.86
C GLU A 73 5.71 -12.65 6.86
N PHE A 74 5.26 -12.15 5.71
CA PHE A 74 5.04 -10.74 5.44
C PHE A 74 3.78 -10.54 4.63
N ILE A 75 3.08 -9.43 4.88
CA ILE A 75 2.03 -8.91 4.00
C ILE A 75 2.54 -7.60 3.41
N ILE A 76 2.53 -7.52 2.09
CA ILE A 76 3.00 -6.36 1.34
C ILE A 76 1.82 -5.73 0.64
N ASN A 77 1.66 -4.45 0.86
CA ASN A 77 0.70 -3.62 0.17
C ASN A 77 1.39 -2.95 -1.02
N THR A 78 0.79 -3.04 -2.20
CA THR A 78 1.27 -2.35 -3.40
C THR A 78 0.24 -1.34 -3.89
N THR A 79 0.54 -0.64 -4.99
CA THR A 79 -0.44 0.23 -5.65
C THR A 79 -1.57 -0.53 -6.36
N LYS A 80 -1.54 -1.88 -6.40
CA LYS A 80 -2.52 -2.70 -7.11
C LYS A 80 -3.11 -3.87 -6.32
N LYS A 81 -2.36 -4.41 -5.34
CA LYS A 81 -2.72 -5.66 -4.66
C LYS A 81 -2.16 -5.72 -3.25
N PHE A 82 -2.69 -6.66 -2.49
CA PHE A 82 -2.01 -7.22 -1.33
C PHE A 82 -1.31 -8.52 -1.74
N VAL A 83 -0.09 -8.70 -1.24
CA VAL A 83 0.67 -9.92 -1.42
C VAL A 83 1.08 -10.44 -0.06
N ARG A 84 0.60 -11.62 0.32
CA ARG A 84 1.09 -12.36 1.47
C ARG A 84 2.19 -13.29 1.00
N ILE A 85 3.29 -13.28 1.73
CA ILE A 85 4.50 -14.04 1.45
C ILE A 85 4.80 -14.84 2.72
N ASP A 86 4.80 -16.17 2.66
CA ASP A 86 5.25 -17.05 3.74
C ASP A 86 6.47 -17.89 3.30
N SER A 87 6.87 -18.93 4.04
CA SER A 87 8.04 -19.76 3.67
C SER A 87 7.88 -20.49 2.33
N ASP A 88 6.66 -20.87 1.97
CA ASP A 88 6.40 -21.89 0.96
C ASP A 88 5.57 -21.38 -0.22
N SER A 89 4.87 -20.26 -0.03
CA SER A 89 3.84 -19.77 -0.92
C SER A 89 3.77 -18.24 -0.98
N THR A 90 3.05 -17.78 -2.00
CA THR A 90 2.69 -16.37 -2.20
C THR A 90 1.20 -16.33 -2.52
N GLU A 91 0.42 -15.65 -1.69
CA GLU A 91 -1.02 -15.41 -1.91
C GLU A 91 -1.22 -13.96 -2.34
N ILE A 92 -2.13 -13.73 -3.29
CA ILE A 92 -2.38 -12.41 -3.88
C ILE A 92 -3.87 -12.11 -3.85
N ILE A 93 -4.20 -10.85 -3.54
CA ILE A 93 -5.54 -10.30 -3.71
C ILE A 93 -5.42 -8.95 -4.44
N ASP A 94 -5.94 -8.86 -5.66
CA ASP A 94 -5.95 -7.62 -6.44
C ASP A 94 -7.04 -6.67 -5.94
N TYR A 95 -6.76 -5.35 -5.97
CA TYR A 95 -7.76 -4.34 -5.60
C TYR A 95 -9.01 -4.38 -6.49
N ALA A 96 -8.86 -4.85 -7.73
CA ALA A 96 -9.97 -5.03 -8.66
C ALA A 96 -10.97 -6.11 -8.20
N GLU A 97 -10.57 -7.02 -7.30
CA GLU A 97 -11.45 -8.07 -6.76
C GLU A 97 -12.38 -7.55 -5.65
N PHE A 98 -12.16 -6.33 -5.14
CA PHE A 98 -13.02 -5.75 -4.11
C PHE A 98 -14.28 -5.14 -4.72
N GLU A 99 -15.37 -5.91 -4.78
CA GLU A 99 -16.64 -5.53 -5.41
C GLU A 99 -17.31 -4.26 -4.84
N TRP A 100 -17.01 -3.88 -3.59
CA TRP A 100 -17.69 -2.78 -2.86
C TRP A 100 -16.85 -1.50 -2.71
N HIS A 101 -15.63 -1.48 -3.25
CA HIS A 101 -14.71 -0.33 -3.14
C HIS A 101 -14.50 0.38 -4.48
N ASN A 102 -15.60 0.77 -5.14
CA ASN A 102 -15.59 1.70 -6.28
C ASN A 102 -15.29 3.15 -5.83
N GLY A 103 -14.19 3.35 -5.12
CA GLY A 103 -13.73 4.65 -4.67
C GLY A 103 -14.68 5.35 -3.68
N TYR A 104 -14.12 6.30 -2.95
CA TYR A 104 -14.92 7.21 -2.15
C TYR A 104 -15.71 8.10 -3.14
N LYS A 105 -17.02 7.85 -3.31
CA LYS A 105 -17.92 8.87 -3.90
C LYS A 105 -17.90 10.03 -2.92
N SER A 106 -17.38 11.16 -3.36
CA SER A 106 -17.26 12.40 -2.60
C SER A 106 -18.49 12.68 -1.72
N PHE A 107 -18.30 13.15 -0.49
CA PHE A 107 -19.39 13.82 0.21
C PHE A 107 -19.64 15.17 -0.46
N VAL A 108 -20.85 15.37 -0.97
CA VAL A 108 -21.36 16.72 -1.23
C VAL A 108 -21.59 17.33 0.14
N VAL A 109 -20.68 18.21 0.57
CA VAL A 109 -20.92 19.05 1.74
C VAL A 109 -21.87 20.15 1.28
N ASP A 110 -23.15 20.04 1.62
CA ASP A 110 -24.04 21.19 1.54
C ASP A 110 -23.46 22.26 2.47
N LYS A 111 -22.96 23.36 1.86
CA LYS A 111 -22.60 24.54 2.64
C LYS A 111 -23.86 24.98 3.35
N GLU A 112 -23.90 24.82 4.68
CA GLU A 112 -24.89 25.51 5.50
C GLU A 112 -24.85 26.99 5.11
N LYS A 113 -25.97 27.47 4.58
CA LYS A 113 -26.18 28.88 4.29
C LYS A 113 -26.08 29.62 5.63
N LYS A 114 -24.97 30.34 5.82
CA LYS A 114 -24.89 31.43 6.79
C LYS A 114 -25.71 32.62 6.30
#